data_AF-A0A182AMF8-F1
#
_entry.id   AF-A0A182AMF8-F1
#
_cell.length_a   1.000
_cell.length_b   1.000
_cell.length_c   1.000
_cell.angle_alpha   90.00
_cell.angle_beta   90.00
_cell.angle_gamma   90.00
#
_symmetry.space_group_name_H-M   'P 1'
#
loop_
_entity.id
_entity.type
_entity.pdbx_description
1 polymer ?
#
loop_
_entity_poly.entity_id
_entity_poly.type
_entity_poly.pdbx_seq_one_letter_code
_entity_poly.pdbx_strand_id
1 'polypeptide(L)'
;MTTTDWLWVLHPALAVVLVYPLLGMVLRLASQTRQRRVQKAKLPPTVGVEHADLGRWLAAAVVAIELIAIAVVITTKTPSELSAGRAGLLLLVLAGTVAALVALWRSRQAVYRASFALLCWAGVIGLGLQPEVWRLSDNPLDPAFWQSHFWGGIGLTGLMLFSVAARPEILRQLRWRRLHISANILAALLFLAQGISGPRDLLEIPLSWQKPAVYACDFANQVCPPPAPPAAPAQP
;
A
#
# COMPACT_ATOMS: atom_id res chain seq x y z
N MET A 1 -22.23 11.13 6.19
CA MET A 1 -20.80 11.08 5.80
C MET A 1 -20.35 12.46 5.38
N THR A 2 -19.16 12.86 5.80
CA THR A 2 -18.53 14.14 5.44
C THR A 2 -17.65 14.00 4.20
N THR A 3 -17.21 15.12 3.60
CA THR A 3 -16.17 15.11 2.55
C THR A 3 -14.90 14.42 3.02
N THR A 4 -14.50 14.66 4.28
CA THR A 4 -13.35 14.00 4.89
C THR A 4 -13.54 12.48 4.92
N ASP A 5 -14.71 11.98 5.32
CA ASP A 5 -14.97 10.53 5.31
C ASP A 5 -14.77 9.91 3.92
N TRP A 6 -15.20 10.61 2.86
CA TRP A 6 -15.01 10.16 1.48
C TRP A 6 -13.53 10.09 1.08
N LEU A 7 -12.72 11.06 1.51
CA LEU A 7 -11.28 11.05 1.27
C LEU A 7 -10.60 9.88 1.99
N TRP A 8 -11.03 9.55 3.21
CA TRP A 8 -10.44 8.44 3.99
C TRP A 8 -10.72 7.07 3.36
N VAL A 9 -11.88 6.88 2.75
CA VAL A 9 -12.22 5.62 2.04
C VAL A 9 -11.71 5.57 0.59
N LEU A 10 -11.08 6.63 0.09
CA LEU A 10 -10.58 6.68 -1.29
C LEU A 10 -9.52 5.60 -1.53
N HIS A 11 -8.52 5.51 -0.66
CA HIS A 11 -7.42 4.56 -0.84
C HIS A 11 -7.88 3.07 -0.75
N PRO A 12 -8.75 2.63 0.19
CA PRO A 12 -9.23 1.25 0.18
C PRO A 12 -10.16 0.98 -1.01
N ALA A 13 -10.96 1.95 -1.47
CA ALA A 13 -11.77 1.79 -2.68
C ALA A 13 -10.87 1.58 -3.91
N LEU A 14 -9.80 2.37 -4.06
CA LEU A 14 -8.82 2.19 -5.13
C LEU A 14 -8.08 0.86 -5.00
N ALA A 15 -7.75 0.40 -3.79
CA ALA A 15 -7.13 -0.90 -3.57
C ALA A 15 -8.03 -2.04 -4.09
N VAL A 16 -9.33 -1.99 -3.79
CA VAL A 16 -10.31 -3.00 -4.25
C VAL A 16 -10.49 -2.97 -5.77
N VAL A 17 -10.66 -1.77 -6.36
CA VAL A 17 -11.01 -1.63 -7.78
C VAL A 17 -9.80 -1.79 -8.70
N LEU A 18 -8.59 -1.44 -8.23
CA LEU A 18 -7.39 -1.42 -9.06
C LEU A 18 -6.34 -2.44 -8.61
N VAL A 19 -5.94 -2.42 -7.34
CA VAL A 19 -4.77 -3.20 -6.86
C VAL A 19 -5.07 -4.69 -6.82
N TYR A 20 -6.20 -5.11 -6.24
CA TYR A 20 -6.52 -6.53 -6.13
C TYR A 20 -6.73 -7.23 -7.49
N PRO A 21 -7.42 -6.64 -8.47
CA PRO A 21 -7.48 -7.19 -9.82
C PRO A 21 -6.10 -7.30 -10.47
N LEU A 22 -5.27 -6.25 -10.36
CA LEU A 22 -3.90 -6.27 -10.89
C LEU A 22 -3.05 -7.36 -10.23
N LEU A 23 -3.13 -7.51 -8.90
CA LEU A 23 -2.45 -8.55 -8.15
C LEU A 23 -2.86 -9.94 -8.65
N GLY A 24 -4.17 -10.20 -8.80
CA GLY A 24 -4.68 -11.46 -9.32
C GLY A 24 -4.13 -11.80 -10.71
N MET A 25 -4.12 -10.81 -11.61
CA MET A 25 -3.55 -10.97 -12.96
C MET A 25 -2.04 -11.27 -12.91
N VAL A 26 -1.28 -10.53 -12.10
CA VAL A 26 0.17 -10.71 -11.95
C VAL A 26 0.51 -12.08 -11.38
N LEU A 27 -0.22 -12.56 -10.36
CA LEU A 27 -0.04 -13.89 -9.77
C LEU A 27 -0.37 -15.00 -10.76
N ARG A 28 -1.47 -14.87 -11.52
CA ARG A 28 -1.82 -15.80 -12.59
C ARG A 28 -0.73 -15.90 -13.64
N LEU A 29 -0.22 -14.75 -14.12
CA LEU A 29 0.86 -14.69 -15.11
C LEU A 29 2.19 -15.22 -14.55
N ALA A 30 2.46 -15.03 -13.25
CA ALA A 30 3.61 -15.61 -12.58
C ALA A 30 3.55 -17.15 -12.61
N SER A 31 2.38 -17.71 -12.27
CA SER A 31 2.12 -19.15 -12.34
C SER A 31 2.32 -19.69 -13.77
N GLN A 32 1.72 -19.03 -14.76
CA GLN A 32 1.87 -19.39 -16.18
C GLN A 32 3.31 -19.31 -16.66
N THR A 33 4.05 -18.28 -16.23
CA THR A 33 5.48 -18.14 -16.53
C THR A 33 6.27 -19.32 -15.97
N ARG A 34 5.96 -19.78 -14.75
CA ARG A 34 6.58 -20.97 -14.15
C ARG A 34 6.20 -22.24 -14.88
N GLN A 35 4.91 -22.47 -15.16
CA GLN A 35 4.43 -23.64 -15.91
C GLN A 35 5.12 -23.76 -17.27
N ARG A 36 5.27 -22.64 -17.99
CA ARG A 36 5.99 -22.60 -19.26
C ARG A 36 7.48 -22.94 -19.11
N ARG A 37 8.18 -22.32 -18.15
CA ARG A 37 9.64 -22.44 -18.04
C ARG A 37 10.08 -23.78 -17.45
N VAL A 38 9.39 -24.24 -16.41
CA VAL A 38 9.76 -25.42 -15.61
C VAL A 38 9.01 -26.65 -16.09
N GLN A 39 7.69 -26.58 -16.21
CA GLN A 39 6.85 -27.72 -16.60
C GLN A 39 6.70 -27.88 -18.12
N LYS A 40 7.33 -26.97 -18.91
CA LYS A 40 7.30 -26.98 -20.38
C LYS A 40 5.88 -26.95 -20.98
N ALA A 41 4.92 -26.35 -20.27
CA ALA A 41 3.56 -26.17 -20.75
C ALA A 41 3.51 -25.31 -22.03
N LYS A 42 2.63 -25.67 -22.97
CA LYS A 42 2.40 -24.95 -24.25
C LYS A 42 1.59 -23.66 -24.04
N LEU A 43 2.15 -22.70 -23.31
CA LEU A 43 1.61 -21.36 -23.10
C LEU A 43 2.28 -20.33 -24.03
N PRO A 44 1.65 -19.17 -24.30
CA PRO A 44 2.23 -18.12 -25.13
C PRO A 44 3.64 -17.71 -24.66
N PRO A 45 4.57 -17.35 -25.57
CA PRO A 45 5.89 -16.86 -25.20
C PRO A 45 5.84 -15.51 -24.47
N THR A 46 4.73 -14.77 -24.58
CA THR A 46 4.53 -13.43 -24.02
C THR A 46 4.23 -13.42 -22.52
N VAL A 47 3.81 -14.53 -21.91
CA VAL A 47 3.35 -14.59 -20.50
C VAL A 47 4.34 -13.98 -19.50
N GLY A 48 5.65 -14.15 -19.74
CA GLY A 48 6.69 -13.59 -18.88
C GLY A 48 6.92 -12.08 -19.07
N VAL A 49 6.67 -11.57 -20.28
CA VAL A 49 6.73 -10.13 -20.58
C VAL A 49 5.50 -9.44 -19.99
N GLU A 50 4.31 -10.02 -20.22
CA GLU A 50 3.05 -9.53 -19.66
C GLU A 50 3.08 -9.50 -18.12
N HIS A 51 3.61 -10.55 -17.48
CA HIS A 51 3.85 -10.57 -16.02
C HIS A 51 4.69 -9.37 -15.56
N ALA A 52 5.79 -9.10 -16.27
CA ALA A 52 6.71 -8.03 -15.89
C ALA A 52 6.12 -6.63 -16.15
N ASP A 53 5.32 -6.47 -17.21
CA ASP A 53 4.70 -5.19 -17.54
C ASP A 53 3.53 -4.88 -16.61
N LEU A 54 2.66 -5.85 -16.32
CA LEU A 54 1.61 -5.68 -15.29
C LEU A 54 2.20 -5.56 -13.89
N GLY A 55 3.29 -6.26 -13.58
CA GLY A 55 4.01 -6.11 -12.30
C GLY A 55 4.53 -4.69 -12.09
N ARG A 56 5.00 -4.03 -13.15
CA ARG A 56 5.39 -2.61 -13.10
C ARG A 56 4.20 -1.68 -12.85
N TRP A 57 3.05 -1.94 -13.48
CA TRP A 57 1.82 -1.19 -13.23
C TRP A 57 1.28 -1.41 -11.81
N LEU A 58 1.32 -2.63 -11.30
CA LEU A 58 0.97 -2.95 -9.92
C LEU A 58 1.86 -2.17 -8.94
N ALA A 59 3.17 -2.12 -9.18
CA ALA A 59 4.10 -1.34 -8.34
C ALA A 59 3.74 0.15 -8.31
N ALA A 60 3.47 0.75 -9.47
CA ALA A 60 3.07 2.16 -9.53
C ALA A 60 1.70 2.42 -8.90
N ALA A 61 0.73 1.50 -9.07
CA ALA A 61 -0.57 1.63 -8.43
C ALA A 61 -0.45 1.61 -6.90
N VAL A 62 0.35 0.69 -6.34
CA VAL A 62 0.63 0.63 -4.90
C VAL A 62 1.26 1.93 -4.41
N VAL A 63 2.34 2.39 -5.04
CA VAL A 63 3.00 3.66 -4.66
C VAL A 63 2.01 4.83 -4.74
N ALA A 64 1.23 4.94 -5.82
CA ALA A 64 0.29 6.04 -5.99
C ALA A 64 -0.80 6.04 -4.91
N ILE A 65 -1.37 4.89 -4.60
CA ILE A 65 -2.42 4.76 -3.58
C ILE A 65 -1.87 5.04 -2.18
N GLU A 66 -0.65 4.60 -1.88
CA GLU A 66 0.03 4.89 -0.62
C GLU A 66 0.29 6.40 -0.47
N LEU A 67 0.77 7.07 -1.52
CA LEU A 67 0.95 8.52 -1.53
C LEU A 67 -0.39 9.27 -1.36
N ILE A 68 -1.47 8.80 -1.98
CA ILE A 68 -2.82 9.36 -1.79
C ILE A 68 -3.25 9.19 -0.33
N ALA A 69 -3.10 8.00 0.26
CA ALA A 69 -3.47 7.73 1.63
C ALA A 69 -2.72 8.64 2.61
N ILE A 70 -1.39 8.74 2.45
CA ILE A 70 -0.54 9.61 3.26
C ILE A 70 -0.94 11.08 3.11
N ALA A 71 -1.15 11.56 1.88
CA ALA A 71 -1.58 12.94 1.63
C ALA A 71 -2.93 13.25 2.27
N VAL A 72 -3.91 12.34 2.16
CA VAL A 72 -5.21 12.48 2.82
C VAL A 72 -5.05 12.58 4.32
N VAL A 73 -4.30 11.68 4.96
CA VAL A 73 -4.13 11.68 6.42
C VAL A 73 -3.44 12.94 6.91
N ILE A 74 -2.37 13.39 6.23
CA ILE A 74 -1.66 14.63 6.60
C ILE A 74 -2.56 15.86 6.48
N THR A 75 -3.35 15.96 5.41
CA THR A 75 -4.13 17.17 5.12
C THR A 75 -5.45 17.25 5.88
N THR A 76 -5.98 16.11 6.35
CA THR A 76 -7.29 16.05 6.99
C THR A 76 -7.27 15.83 8.50
N LYS A 77 -6.08 15.59 9.09
CA LYS A 77 -5.97 15.40 10.54
C LYS A 77 -6.27 16.71 11.29
N THR A 78 -7.06 16.59 12.35
CA THR A 78 -7.49 17.70 13.19
C THR A 78 -7.07 17.47 14.65
N PRO A 79 -6.46 18.46 15.33
CA PRO A 79 -6.03 19.76 14.79
C PRO A 79 -4.90 19.61 13.74
N SER A 80 -4.84 20.53 12.77
CA SER A 80 -3.80 20.51 11.73
C SER A 80 -2.54 21.21 12.23
N GLU A 81 -1.41 20.50 12.21
CA GLU A 81 -0.08 21.04 12.52
C GLU A 81 0.67 21.48 11.24
N LEU A 82 -0.06 21.69 10.15
CA LEU A 82 0.52 21.92 8.83
C LEU A 82 0.71 23.41 8.56
N SER A 83 1.88 23.95 8.92
CA SER A 83 2.29 25.30 8.52
C SER A 83 2.55 25.40 7.01
N ALA A 84 2.44 26.59 6.43
CA ALA A 84 2.67 26.80 4.99
C ALA A 84 4.08 26.35 4.55
N GLY A 85 5.11 26.61 5.36
CA GLY A 85 6.48 26.16 5.09
C GLY A 85 6.61 24.64 5.11
N ARG A 86 5.99 23.97 6.10
CA ARG A 86 5.99 22.51 6.18
C ARG A 86 5.20 21.89 5.02
N ALA A 87 4.05 22.47 4.66
CA ALA A 87 3.26 22.04 3.49
C ALA A 87 4.10 22.10 2.20
N GLY A 88 4.84 23.19 1.99
CA GLY A 88 5.73 23.35 0.83
C GLY A 88 6.82 22.27 0.78
N LEU A 89 7.45 21.95 1.91
CA LEU A 89 8.46 20.89 1.98
C LEU A 89 7.86 19.50 1.71
N LEU A 90 6.71 19.18 2.29
CA LEU A 90 6.04 17.89 2.05
C LEU A 90 5.59 17.75 0.60
N LEU A 91 5.10 18.83 -0.02
CA LEU A 91 4.75 18.85 -1.44
C LEU A 91 5.99 18.62 -2.31
N LEU A 92 7.14 19.19 -1.95
CA LEU A 92 8.41 18.96 -2.66
C LEU A 92 8.85 17.50 -2.56
N VAL A 93 8.75 16.89 -1.37
CA VAL A 93 9.06 15.46 -1.19
C VAL A 93 8.09 14.58 -1.98
N LEU A 94 6.79 14.91 -1.97
CA LEU A 94 5.78 14.21 -2.78
C LEU A 94 6.11 14.28 -4.28
N ALA A 95 6.38 15.48 -4.80
CA ALA A 95 6.75 15.67 -6.19
C ALA A 95 8.05 14.93 -6.55
N GLY A 96 9.06 14.98 -5.68
CA GLY A 96 10.31 14.25 -5.84
C GLY A 96 10.12 12.73 -5.84
N THR A 97 9.21 12.22 -5.01
CA THR A 97 8.87 10.79 -4.95
C THR A 97 8.25 10.32 -6.26
N VAL A 98 7.27 11.07 -6.78
CA VAL A 98 6.63 10.78 -8.07
C VAL A 98 7.64 10.88 -9.20
N ALA A 99 8.49 11.92 -9.21
CA ALA A 99 9.53 12.08 -10.20
C ALA A 99 10.54 10.92 -10.18
N ALA A 100 10.92 10.42 -9.01
CA ALA A 100 11.79 9.25 -8.85
C ALA A 100 11.14 7.98 -9.44
N LEU A 101 9.84 7.74 -9.18
CA LEU A 101 9.13 6.61 -9.80
C LEU A 101 9.12 6.71 -11.33
N VAL A 102 8.85 7.89 -11.88
CA VAL A 102 8.84 8.12 -13.33
C VAL A 102 10.26 7.96 -13.92
N ALA A 103 11.29 8.44 -13.23
CA ALA A 103 12.67 8.30 -13.64
C ALA A 103 13.13 6.84 -13.60
N LEU A 104 12.69 6.06 -12.61
CA LEU A 104 12.91 4.61 -12.54
C LEU A 104 12.39 3.91 -13.80
N TRP A 105 11.20 4.29 -14.28
CA TRP A 105 10.60 3.69 -15.47
C TRP A 105 11.37 3.98 -16.76
N ARG A 106 12.03 5.13 -16.84
CA ARG A 106 12.78 5.57 -18.03
C ARG A 106 14.25 5.11 -18.00
N SER A 107 14.77 4.78 -16.83
CA SER A 107 16.17 4.45 -16.63
C SER A 107 16.53 3.08 -17.21
N ARG A 108 17.71 3.00 -17.85
CA ARG A 108 18.26 1.75 -18.39
C ARG A 108 19.45 1.22 -17.58
N GLN A 109 20.27 2.10 -17.01
CA GLN A 109 21.46 1.70 -16.26
C GLN A 109 21.07 1.20 -14.86
N ALA A 110 21.76 0.17 -14.37
CA ALA A 110 21.43 -0.49 -13.10
C ALA A 110 21.53 0.48 -11.91
N VAL A 111 22.60 1.29 -11.85
CA VAL A 111 22.81 2.26 -10.78
C VAL A 111 21.66 3.27 -10.70
N TYR A 112 21.28 3.88 -11.81
CA TYR A 112 20.16 4.84 -11.82
C TYR A 112 18.82 4.22 -11.42
N ARG A 113 18.54 2.99 -11.86
CA ARG A 113 17.31 2.29 -11.44
C ARG A 113 17.32 2.02 -9.94
N ALA A 114 18.43 1.56 -9.39
CA ALA A 114 18.57 1.38 -7.95
C ALA A 114 18.41 2.72 -7.20
N SER A 115 19.09 3.77 -7.63
CA SER A 115 19.01 5.10 -7.03
C SER A 115 17.58 5.66 -7.04
N PHE A 116 16.90 5.61 -8.19
CA PHE A 116 15.52 6.12 -8.29
C PHE A 116 14.51 5.27 -7.52
N ALA A 117 14.69 3.95 -7.45
CA ALA A 117 13.87 3.10 -6.60
C ALA A 117 14.06 3.44 -5.12
N LEU A 118 15.31 3.62 -4.67
CA LEU A 118 15.61 4.00 -3.29
C LEU A 118 15.12 5.40 -2.95
N LEU A 119 15.27 6.38 -3.85
CA LEU A 119 14.74 7.74 -3.66
C LEU A 119 13.22 7.74 -3.58
N CYS A 120 12.55 6.97 -4.45
CA CYS A 120 11.10 6.80 -4.38
C CYS A 120 10.69 6.19 -3.04
N TRP A 121 11.36 5.12 -2.61
CA TRP A 121 11.04 4.45 -1.35
C TRP A 121 11.30 5.35 -0.13
N ALA A 122 12.44 6.05 -0.11
CA ALA A 122 12.78 7.01 0.94
C ALA A 122 11.78 8.18 1.00
N GLY A 123 11.27 8.64 -0.14
CA GLY A 123 10.22 9.63 -0.22
C GLY A 123 8.90 9.16 0.40
N VAL A 124 8.47 7.93 0.08
CA VAL A 124 7.29 7.30 0.71
C VAL A 124 7.48 7.16 2.23
N ILE A 125 8.66 6.68 2.67
CA ILE A 125 8.98 6.59 4.11
C ILE A 125 8.94 7.97 4.77
N GLY A 126 9.60 8.99 4.20
CA GLY A 126 9.68 10.32 4.77
C GLY A 126 8.31 11.01 4.91
N LEU A 127 7.43 10.81 3.93
CA LEU A 127 6.03 11.26 4.01
C LEU A 127 5.22 10.43 5.00
N GLY A 128 5.48 9.13 5.08
CA GLY A 128 4.82 8.21 6.00
C GLY A 128 5.18 8.39 7.47
N LEU A 129 6.39 8.90 7.75
CA LEU A 129 6.88 9.18 9.09
C LEU A 129 6.38 10.52 9.65
N GLN A 130 5.50 11.22 8.94
CA GLN A 130 4.86 12.41 9.49
C GLN A 130 3.99 12.05 10.71
N PRO A 131 3.91 12.91 11.74
CA PRO A 131 3.18 12.64 12.99
C PRO A 131 1.69 12.37 12.77
N GLU A 132 1.14 12.84 11.65
CA GLU A 132 -0.27 12.64 11.33
C GLU A 132 -0.62 11.18 11.02
N VAL A 133 0.34 10.43 10.46
CA VAL A 133 0.13 9.06 9.97
C VAL A 133 0.02 8.08 11.13
N TRP A 134 -1.08 7.33 11.19
CA TRP A 134 -1.25 6.24 12.15
C TRP A 134 -0.38 5.05 11.75
N ARG A 135 0.47 4.59 12.68
CA ARG A 135 1.43 3.51 12.42
C ARG A 135 1.33 2.34 13.38
N LEU A 136 0.40 2.40 14.34
CA LEU A 136 0.20 1.44 15.42
C LEU A 136 1.40 1.33 16.39
N SER A 137 2.61 1.02 15.90
CA SER A 137 3.87 1.09 16.65
C SER A 137 5.05 1.31 15.69
N ASP A 138 6.03 2.10 16.13
CA ASP A 138 7.29 2.35 15.39
C ASP A 138 8.46 1.52 15.94
N ASN A 139 8.25 0.68 16.96
CA ASN A 139 9.28 -0.17 17.55
C ASN A 139 9.25 -1.58 16.93
N PRO A 140 10.26 -2.02 16.18
CA PRO A 140 10.27 -3.34 15.56
C PRO A 140 10.31 -4.53 16.54
N LEU A 141 10.59 -4.27 17.83
CA LEU A 141 10.54 -5.27 18.89
C LEU A 141 9.13 -5.46 19.46
N ASP A 142 8.19 -4.58 19.13
CA ASP A 142 6.79 -4.64 19.54
C ASP A 142 5.96 -5.43 18.50
N PRO A 143 5.15 -6.43 18.89
CA PRO A 143 4.25 -7.13 17.98
C PRO A 143 3.35 -6.18 17.16
N ALA A 144 2.98 -5.04 17.73
CA ALA A 144 2.13 -4.04 17.08
C ALA A 144 2.78 -3.45 15.81
N PHE A 145 4.12 -3.39 15.74
CA PHE A 145 4.83 -2.96 14.53
C PHE A 145 4.55 -3.90 13.36
N TRP A 146 4.59 -5.21 13.61
CA TRP A 146 4.36 -6.24 12.58
C TRP A 146 2.89 -6.38 12.19
N GLN A 147 1.99 -5.83 13.00
CA GLN A 147 0.56 -5.72 12.70
C GLN A 147 0.21 -4.40 12.00
N SER A 148 1.15 -3.45 11.89
CA SER A 148 0.91 -2.13 11.32
C SER A 148 0.54 -2.21 9.84
N HIS A 149 -0.59 -1.58 9.48
CA HIS A 149 -0.94 -1.40 8.06
C HIS A 149 0.13 -0.56 7.36
N PHE A 150 0.59 0.51 8.01
CA PHE A 150 1.63 1.39 7.49
C PHE A 150 2.95 0.65 7.20
N TRP A 151 3.56 -0.01 8.20
CA TRP A 151 4.87 -0.65 7.98
C TRP A 151 4.81 -1.82 7.01
N GLY A 152 3.70 -2.55 6.98
CA GLY A 152 3.44 -3.55 5.95
C GLY A 152 3.34 -2.95 4.54
N GLY A 153 2.70 -1.79 4.40
CA GLY A 153 2.64 -1.01 3.15
C GLY A 153 4.01 -0.54 2.68
N ILE A 154 4.80 0.07 3.57
CA ILE A 154 6.18 0.51 3.30
C ILE A 154 7.06 -0.64 2.83
N GLY A 155 7.00 -1.79 3.53
CA GLY A 155 7.75 -2.99 3.17
C GLY A 155 7.33 -3.53 1.81
N LEU A 156 6.02 -3.59 1.55
CA LEU A 156 5.46 -4.01 0.27
C LEU A 156 5.93 -3.11 -0.88
N THR A 157 5.86 -1.80 -0.72
CA THR A 157 6.34 -0.82 -1.71
C THR A 157 7.82 -1.00 -1.99
N GLY A 158 8.66 -1.23 -0.97
CA GLY A 158 10.08 -1.53 -1.15
C GLY A 158 10.33 -2.77 -2.02
N LEU A 159 9.61 -3.87 -1.75
CA LEU A 159 9.72 -5.13 -2.53
C LEU A 159 9.27 -4.95 -3.99
N MET A 160 8.23 -4.15 -4.21
CA MET A 160 7.71 -3.85 -5.55
C MET A 160 8.68 -2.98 -6.35
N LEU A 161 9.22 -1.93 -5.74
CA LEU A 161 10.24 -1.06 -6.34
C LEU A 161 11.52 -1.83 -6.66
N PHE A 162 11.95 -2.72 -5.75
CA PHE A 162 13.06 -3.66 -5.99
C PHE A 162 12.80 -4.51 -7.24
N SER A 163 11.61 -5.10 -7.36
CA SER A 163 11.27 -5.97 -8.50
C SER A 163 11.29 -5.22 -9.83
N VAL A 164 10.84 -3.96 -9.86
CA VAL A 164 10.93 -3.09 -11.05
C VAL A 164 12.39 -2.73 -11.36
N ALA A 165 13.16 -2.33 -10.33
CA ALA A 165 14.55 -1.91 -10.47
C ALA A 165 15.49 -3.05 -10.86
N ALA A 166 15.19 -4.31 -10.51
CA ALA A 166 16.05 -5.45 -10.79
C ALA A 166 15.64 -6.26 -12.05
N ARG A 167 14.67 -5.79 -12.84
CA ARG A 167 14.07 -6.57 -13.95
C ARG A 167 15.09 -7.22 -14.92
N PRO A 168 16.06 -6.49 -15.53
CA PRO A 168 17.11 -7.07 -16.38
C PRO A 168 17.98 -8.10 -15.65
N GLU A 169 18.32 -7.87 -14.39
CA GLU A 169 19.13 -8.79 -13.57
C GLU A 169 18.36 -10.09 -13.31
N ILE A 170 17.07 -10.00 -12.99
CA ILE A 170 16.14 -11.15 -12.81
C ILE A 170 16.07 -12.02 -14.07
N LEU A 171 16.11 -11.40 -15.25
CA LEU A 171 16.08 -12.11 -16.52
C LEU A 171 17.41 -12.83 -16.80
N ARG A 172 18.53 -12.15 -16.56
CA ARG A 172 19.88 -12.60 -16.94
C ARG A 172 20.49 -13.60 -15.95
N GLN A 173 20.18 -13.49 -14.66
CA GLN A 173 20.90 -14.22 -13.60
C GLN A 173 19.96 -15.06 -12.73
N LEU A 174 20.32 -16.33 -12.52
CA LEU A 174 19.51 -17.26 -11.72
C LEU A 174 19.39 -16.82 -10.24
N ARG A 175 20.46 -16.26 -9.67
CA ARG A 175 20.47 -15.75 -8.28
C ARG A 175 19.40 -14.67 -8.07
N TRP A 176 19.33 -13.69 -8.97
CA TRP A 176 18.33 -12.63 -8.94
C TRP A 176 16.92 -13.14 -9.15
N ARG A 177 16.75 -14.16 -9.99
CA ARG A 177 15.45 -14.82 -10.17
C ARG A 177 14.97 -15.51 -8.89
N ARG A 178 15.85 -16.20 -8.16
CA ARG A 178 15.52 -16.82 -6.87
C ARG A 178 15.16 -15.75 -5.83
N LEU A 179 15.97 -14.69 -5.74
CA LEU A 179 15.70 -13.56 -4.86
C LEU A 179 14.34 -12.91 -5.14
N HIS A 180 14.02 -12.68 -6.42
CA HIS A 180 12.71 -12.13 -6.83
C HIS A 180 11.54 -13.05 -6.47
N ILE A 181 11.69 -14.38 -6.61
CA ILE A 181 10.65 -15.32 -6.19
C ILE A 181 10.42 -15.22 -4.67
N SER A 182 11.50 -15.22 -3.86
CA SER A 182 11.38 -15.07 -2.41
C SER A 182 10.74 -13.73 -2.03
N ALA A 183 11.16 -12.63 -2.68
CA ALA A 183 10.59 -11.30 -2.48
C ALA A 183 9.10 -11.25 -2.85
N ASN A 184 8.67 -11.91 -3.93
CA ASN A 184 7.26 -11.94 -4.33
C ASN A 184 6.40 -12.80 -3.41
N ILE A 185 6.94 -13.89 -2.85
CA ILE A 185 6.23 -14.67 -1.83
C ILE A 185 5.97 -13.79 -0.61
N LEU A 186 7.00 -13.07 -0.14
CA LEU A 186 6.85 -12.11 0.95
C LEU A 186 5.86 -10.99 0.58
N ALA A 187 5.95 -10.42 -0.62
CA ALA A 187 5.01 -9.39 -1.08
C ALA A 187 3.56 -9.90 -1.13
N ALA A 188 3.33 -11.15 -1.57
CA ALA A 188 2.00 -11.75 -1.56
C ALA A 188 1.44 -11.92 -0.14
N LEU A 189 2.28 -12.33 0.81
CA LEU A 189 1.91 -12.38 2.23
C LEU A 189 1.61 -10.99 2.79
N LEU A 190 2.40 -9.97 2.44
CA LEU A 190 2.13 -8.59 2.83
C LEU A 190 0.82 -8.08 2.22
N PHE A 191 0.54 -8.33 0.93
CA PHE A 191 -0.75 -7.98 0.33
C PHE A 191 -1.93 -8.62 1.07
N LEU A 192 -1.81 -9.89 1.47
CA LEU A 192 -2.83 -10.55 2.28
C LEU A 192 -2.98 -9.87 3.65
N ALA A 193 -1.86 -9.61 4.34
CA ALA A 193 -1.85 -8.92 5.62
C ALA A 193 -2.49 -7.52 5.51
N GLN A 194 -2.21 -6.77 4.43
CA GLN A 194 -2.82 -5.48 4.14
C GLN A 194 -4.33 -5.57 3.95
N GLY A 195 -4.82 -6.63 3.31
CA GLY A 195 -6.26 -6.89 3.17
C GLY A 195 -6.97 -7.21 4.49
N ILE A 196 -6.22 -7.63 5.52
CA ILE A 196 -6.74 -7.87 6.87
C ILE A 196 -6.59 -6.61 7.74
N SER A 197 -5.43 -5.97 7.73
CA SER A 197 -5.15 -4.79 8.54
C SER A 197 -5.92 -3.56 8.09
N GLY A 198 -6.24 -3.41 6.80
CA GLY A 198 -7.03 -2.28 6.30
C GLY A 198 -8.43 -2.21 6.95
N PRO A 199 -9.26 -3.27 6.86
CA PRO A 199 -10.55 -3.31 7.54
C PRO A 199 -10.45 -3.20 9.07
N ARG A 200 -9.40 -3.75 9.69
CA ARG A 200 -9.13 -3.54 11.13
C ARG A 200 -8.93 -2.07 11.43
N ASP A 201 -8.07 -1.39 10.66
CA ASP A 201 -7.75 0.02 10.89
C ASP A 201 -9.00 0.88 10.74
N LEU A 202 -9.96 0.56 9.85
CA LEU A 202 -11.25 1.26 9.80
C LEU A 202 -12.05 1.20 11.12
N LEU A 203 -11.75 0.25 12.01
CA LEU A 203 -12.33 0.18 13.36
C LEU A 203 -11.52 0.98 14.39
N GLU A 204 -10.21 1.14 14.19
CA GLU A 204 -9.33 1.92 15.09
C GLU A 204 -9.34 3.42 14.76
N ILE A 205 -9.41 3.76 13.47
CA ILE A 205 -9.54 5.12 12.91
C ILE A 205 -10.87 5.27 12.16
N PRO A 206 -12.02 5.18 12.87
CA PRO A 206 -13.35 5.16 12.26
C PRO A 206 -13.74 6.49 11.63
N LEU A 207 -14.61 6.38 10.62
CA LEU A 207 -15.23 7.53 9.95
C LEU A 207 -16.09 8.33 10.93
N SER A 208 -16.35 9.60 10.61
CA SER A 208 -17.04 10.52 11.53
C SER A 208 -18.40 10.01 12.02
N TRP A 209 -19.15 9.32 11.16
CA TRP A 209 -20.45 8.74 11.49
C TRP A 209 -20.36 7.42 12.29
N GLN A 210 -19.23 6.71 12.21
CA GLN A 210 -18.98 5.47 12.94
C GLN A 210 -18.49 5.73 14.37
N LYS A 211 -17.77 6.84 14.58
CA LYS A 211 -17.16 7.20 15.86
C LYS A 211 -18.09 7.02 17.07
N PRO A 212 -19.35 7.52 17.09
CA PRO A 212 -20.21 7.39 18.26
C PRO A 212 -20.51 5.94 18.64
N ALA A 213 -20.66 5.04 17.65
CA ALA A 213 -20.95 3.64 17.91
C ALA A 213 -19.67 2.86 18.30
N VAL A 214 -18.59 3.06 17.54
CA VAL A 214 -17.32 2.34 17.73
C VAL A 214 -16.68 2.70 19.07
N TYR A 215 -16.63 4.00 19.41
CA TYR A 215 -16.01 4.46 20.66
C TYR A 215 -16.90 4.28 21.90
N ALA A 216 -18.16 3.87 21.74
CA ALA A 216 -18.99 3.50 22.88
C ALA A 216 -18.74 2.06 23.36
N CYS A 217 -18.04 1.24 22.57
CA CYS A 217 -17.65 -0.11 22.95
C CYS A 217 -16.43 -0.10 23.89
N ASP A 218 -16.41 -1.04 24.82
CA ASP A 218 -15.24 -1.40 25.61
C ASP A 218 -14.49 -2.53 24.90
N PHE A 219 -13.41 -2.17 24.20
CA PHE A 219 -12.57 -3.12 23.46
C PHE A 219 -11.76 -4.05 24.37
N ALA A 220 -11.48 -3.64 25.62
CA ALA A 220 -10.74 -4.47 26.57
C ALA A 220 -11.60 -5.64 27.07
N ASN A 221 -12.87 -5.36 27.35
CA ASN A 221 -13.83 -6.36 27.82
C ASN A 221 -14.68 -6.98 26.70
N GLN A 222 -14.52 -6.52 25.46
CA GLN A 222 -15.28 -6.98 24.28
C GLN A 222 -16.80 -6.78 24.43
N VAL A 223 -17.21 -5.67 25.04
CA VAL A 223 -18.62 -5.34 25.29
C VAL A 223 -19.00 -4.07 24.54
N CYS A 224 -20.17 -4.06 23.90
CA CYS A 224 -20.77 -2.87 23.29
C CYS A 224 -22.13 -2.55 23.94
N PRO A 225 -22.57 -1.29 23.96
CA PRO A 225 -23.89 -0.93 24.43
C PRO A 225 -24.99 -1.65 23.61
N PRO A 226 -26.15 -1.96 24.21
CA PRO A 226 -27.27 -2.52 23.46
C PRO A 226 -27.72 -1.57 22.35
N PRO A 227 -28.25 -2.09 21.22
CA PRO A 227 -28.78 -1.24 20.16
C PRO A 227 -29.84 -0.30 20.73
N ALA A 228 -29.86 0.95 20.25
CA ALA A 228 -30.92 1.89 20.63
C ALA A 228 -32.29 1.25 20.32
N PRO A 229 -33.27 1.35 21.23
CA PRO A 229 -34.61 0.84 20.97
C PRO A 229 -35.18 1.52 19.70
N PRO A 230 -35.98 0.80 18.89
CA PRO A 230 -36.55 1.35 17.67
C PRO A 230 -37.32 2.63 18.00
N ALA A 231 -37.08 3.69 17.22
CA ALA A 231 -37.78 4.95 17.38
C ALA A 231 -39.30 4.71 17.29
N ALA A 232 -40.03 5.18 18.31
CA ALA A 232 -41.50 5.09 18.30
C ALA A 232 -42.02 5.79 17.04
N PRO A 233 -43.01 5.22 16.33
CA PRO A 233 -43.59 5.85 15.15
C PRO A 233 -44.08 7.26 15.54
N ALA A 234 -43.72 8.25 14.73
CA ALA A 234 -44.18 9.62 14.91
C ALA A 234 -45.71 9.61 14.98
N GLN A 235 -46.28 10.11 16.08
CA GLN A 235 -47.73 10.25 16.19
C GLN A 235 -48.21 11.26 15.14
N PRO A 236 -49.31 10.96 14.42
CA PRO A 236 -49.82 11.79 13.33
C PRO A 236 -50.28 13.17 13.79
#